data_AF-A0A1A8PFM4-F1
#
_entry.id   AF-A0A1A8PFM4-F1
#
_cell.length_a   1.000
_cell.length_b   1.000
_cell.length_c   1.000
_cell.angle_alpha   90.00
_cell.angle_beta   90.00
_cell.angle_gamma   90.00
#
_symmetry.space_group_name_H-M   'P 1'
#
loop_
_entity.id
_entity.type
_entity.pdbx_description
1 polymer ?
#
loop_
_entity_poly.entity_id
_entity_poly.type
_entity_poly.pdbx_seq_one_letter_code
_entity_poly.pdbx_strand_id
1 'polypeptide(L)'
;MACNGLFGAGQGSMIAAPDPNRKFSVHKAELVIFNRNVQKLLTEFEMLVDIVKELGEGEQRGYQALFTANEMVNLCDPSDPSSFSKAHSLAHKFFSQHNGESQHTVHAMGHCHIDSAWLWPYEETIRKCGRSWVTAAQQFEWVKNWYPGLFTKIQHYVKRGQFIPVGGTWVEMDGNLPSGESMLMLDRLHLIKDTDGLPRVQMSSPDELFSQLQADSALLCTWTGELFLELHNGTYTTQAQVTDRLRGHKVKPFSFLFMTKTETEFPVRVRSPNATYEIQFGHLQRPTHWNTSWDWARFEVWAHKWADLSEHNFGVALLNDSKYGYSIHRNTMTLSLLRAPKAPDAAADMGTHQFTYAIMPHTNSFQDASVIQCSYNLNFPLRLIRCRPDSEPWSAFSVSPPSVILETIKQAEDGKGTLVVRLYESHGGSVTATLNTNLPVREAWHCDLLERRDPAQPALITPEGISLTFKPFQIVTLQLIL
;
A
#
# COMPACT_ATOMS: atom_id res chain seq x y z
N MET A 1 23.78 11.86 -18.80
CA MET A 1 24.11 10.66 -17.99
C MET A 1 23.91 11.04 -16.53
N ALA A 2 23.34 10.17 -15.70
CA ALA A 2 23.29 10.36 -14.26
C ALA A 2 24.39 9.49 -13.61
N CYS A 3 25.06 9.99 -12.57
CA CYS A 3 26.15 9.30 -11.89
C CYS A 3 25.63 8.48 -10.71
N ASN A 4 24.76 7.51 -11.01
CA ASN A 4 24.14 6.59 -10.08
C ASN A 4 23.93 5.23 -10.73
N GLY A 5 23.80 4.18 -9.91
CA GLY A 5 23.28 2.89 -10.35
C GLY A 5 21.75 2.88 -10.37
N LEU A 6 21.16 1.76 -10.81
CA LEU A 6 19.70 1.54 -10.80
C LEU A 6 19.09 1.83 -9.42
N PHE A 7 19.79 1.39 -8.36
CA PHE A 7 19.41 1.55 -6.95
C PHE A 7 20.23 2.64 -6.24
N GLY A 8 20.50 3.76 -6.92
CA GLY A 8 21.20 4.89 -6.31
C GLY A 8 22.72 4.71 -6.22
N ALA A 9 23.33 5.20 -5.13
CA ALA A 9 24.79 5.31 -4.98
C ALA A 9 25.36 4.67 -3.70
N GLY A 10 24.62 3.77 -3.04
CA GLY A 10 24.99 3.15 -1.75
C GLY A 10 26.42 2.61 -1.66
N GLN A 11 27.07 2.85 -0.52
CA GLN A 11 28.47 2.49 -0.27
C GLN A 11 28.63 1.00 0.06
N GLY A 12 29.20 0.22 -0.87
CA GLY A 12 29.54 -1.20 -0.66
C GLY A 12 28.36 -2.18 -0.72
N SER A 13 27.15 -1.78 -0.30
CA SER A 13 25.91 -2.55 -0.49
C SER A 13 24.79 -1.67 -1.05
N MET A 14 23.71 -2.29 -1.55
CA MET A 14 22.58 -1.58 -2.15
C MET A 14 21.90 -0.63 -1.16
N ILE A 15 21.60 -1.11 0.05
CA ILE A 15 20.88 -0.36 1.09
C ILE A 15 21.80 0.46 2.01
N ALA A 16 23.08 0.60 1.69
CA ALA A 16 23.98 1.46 2.45
C ALA A 16 23.73 2.95 2.14
N ALA A 17 24.18 3.83 3.04
CA ALA A 17 24.16 5.26 2.81
C ALA A 17 24.88 5.63 1.47
N PRO A 18 24.37 6.61 0.69
CA PRO A 18 24.99 7.00 -0.57
C PRO A 18 26.42 7.52 -0.40
N ASP A 19 27.35 7.04 -1.23
CA ASP A 19 28.72 7.57 -1.28
C ASP A 19 28.78 8.86 -2.13
N PRO A 20 29.06 10.04 -1.54
CA PRO A 20 29.13 11.30 -2.27
C PRO A 20 30.38 11.42 -3.17
N ASN A 21 31.38 10.55 -3.00
CA ASN A 21 32.62 10.55 -3.77
C ASN A 21 32.62 9.47 -4.88
N ARG A 22 31.51 8.76 -5.08
CA ARG A 22 31.41 7.62 -5.99
C ARG A 22 31.68 8.02 -7.44
N LYS A 23 32.78 7.53 -8.00
CA LYS A 23 33.17 7.75 -9.40
C LYS A 23 32.68 6.62 -10.30
N PHE A 24 32.42 6.95 -11.56
CA PHE A 24 31.97 6.02 -12.59
C PHE A 24 32.87 6.17 -13.83
N SER A 25 33.26 5.05 -14.43
CA SER A 25 34.10 4.98 -15.63
C SER A 25 33.28 4.58 -16.86
N VAL A 26 33.51 5.26 -17.99
CA VAL A 26 32.98 4.82 -19.29
C VAL A 26 33.87 3.71 -19.82
N HIS A 27 33.40 2.46 -19.71
CA HIS A 27 34.17 1.28 -20.14
C HIS A 27 34.08 1.01 -21.65
N LYS A 28 33.03 1.49 -22.33
CA LYS A 28 32.77 1.23 -23.75
C LYS A 28 32.02 2.39 -24.39
N ALA A 29 32.49 2.79 -25.58
CA ALA A 29 31.89 3.83 -26.41
C ALA A 29 32.19 3.51 -27.89
N GLU A 30 31.41 2.60 -28.47
CA GLU A 30 31.61 2.09 -29.83
C GLU A 30 30.39 2.36 -30.72
N LEU A 31 30.64 2.57 -32.01
CA LEU A 31 29.61 2.55 -33.04
C LEU A 31 29.58 1.15 -33.68
N VAL A 32 28.49 0.41 -33.50
CA VAL A 32 28.34 -0.99 -33.95
C VAL A 32 27.12 -1.16 -34.85
N ILE A 33 27.20 -2.09 -35.81
CA ILE A 33 26.06 -2.51 -36.64
C ILE A 33 25.34 -3.65 -35.93
N PHE A 34 24.10 -3.41 -35.51
CA PHE A 34 23.31 -4.35 -34.73
C PHE A 34 22.71 -5.47 -35.61
N ASN A 35 23.32 -6.66 -35.59
CA ASN A 35 22.84 -7.81 -36.35
C ASN A 35 21.67 -8.52 -35.63
N ARG A 36 20.44 -8.14 -36.03
CA ARG A 36 19.19 -8.72 -35.50
C ARG A 36 19.08 -10.23 -35.63
N ASN A 37 19.66 -10.82 -36.69
CA ASN A 37 19.57 -12.26 -36.94
C ASN A 37 20.45 -13.03 -35.96
N VAL A 38 21.66 -12.52 -35.68
CA VAL A 38 22.57 -13.09 -34.67
C VAL A 38 21.97 -12.97 -33.27
N GLN A 39 21.38 -11.82 -32.89
CA GLN A 39 20.76 -11.74 -31.57
C GLN A 39 19.53 -12.65 -31.45
N LYS A 40 18.70 -12.77 -32.48
CA LYS A 40 17.57 -13.72 -32.45
C LYS A 40 18.06 -15.16 -32.24
N LEU A 41 19.07 -15.57 -32.99
CA LEU A 41 19.68 -16.90 -32.87
C LEU A 41 20.32 -17.15 -31.50
N LEU A 42 20.98 -16.13 -30.93
CA LEU A 42 21.56 -16.20 -29.59
C LEU A 42 20.46 -16.36 -28.52
N THR A 43 19.42 -15.53 -28.55
CA THR A 43 18.29 -15.63 -27.60
C THR A 43 17.55 -16.97 -27.71
N GLU A 44 17.38 -17.50 -28.93
CA GLU A 44 16.81 -18.85 -29.13
C GLU A 44 17.70 -19.95 -28.55
N PHE A 45 19.02 -19.84 -28.68
CA PHE A 45 19.98 -20.77 -28.10
C PHE A 45 20.04 -20.66 -26.57
N GLU A 46 20.05 -19.44 -26.02
CA GLU A 46 19.98 -19.17 -24.57
C GLU A 46 18.70 -19.76 -23.98
N MET A 47 17.54 -19.55 -24.61
CA MET A 47 16.26 -20.15 -24.19
C MET A 47 16.28 -21.68 -24.21
N LEU A 48 16.90 -22.31 -25.22
CA LEU A 48 17.06 -23.78 -25.24
C LEU A 48 17.97 -24.25 -24.09
N VAL A 49 19.10 -23.60 -23.88
CA VAL A 49 20.06 -23.92 -22.81
C VAL A 49 19.43 -23.73 -21.42
N ASP A 50 18.59 -22.72 -21.22
CA ASP A 50 17.86 -22.53 -19.97
C ASP A 50 16.78 -23.59 -19.76
N ILE A 51 16.06 -24.01 -20.80
CA ILE A 51 15.14 -25.17 -20.73
C ILE A 51 15.89 -26.46 -20.32
N VAL A 52 17.14 -26.65 -20.75
CA VAL A 52 17.98 -27.79 -20.32
C VAL A 52 18.34 -27.68 -18.83
N LYS A 53 18.69 -26.49 -18.32
CA LYS A 53 19.02 -26.29 -16.90
C LYS A 53 17.83 -26.58 -15.99
N GLU A 54 16.65 -26.08 -16.35
CA GLU A 54 15.46 -26.14 -15.50
C GLU A 54 14.73 -27.49 -15.56
N LEU A 55 14.73 -28.18 -16.72
CA LEU A 55 14.09 -29.50 -16.87
C LEU A 55 15.05 -30.69 -16.71
N GLY A 56 16.34 -30.49 -16.97
CA GLY A 56 17.35 -31.55 -16.94
C GLY A 56 17.25 -32.56 -18.10
N GLU A 57 18.26 -33.43 -18.20
CA GLU A 57 18.37 -34.42 -19.29
C GLU A 57 17.46 -35.64 -19.11
N GLY A 58 16.95 -35.88 -17.90
CA GLY A 58 16.01 -36.97 -17.61
C GLY A 58 14.61 -36.72 -18.15
N GLU A 59 14.21 -35.46 -18.34
CA GLU A 59 12.92 -35.09 -18.92
C GLU A 59 12.97 -35.06 -20.44
N GLN A 60 11.96 -35.65 -21.08
CA GLN A 60 11.93 -35.79 -22.55
C GLN A 60 12.06 -34.43 -23.26
N ARG A 61 11.49 -33.36 -22.69
CA ARG A 61 11.56 -32.01 -23.26
C ARG A 61 12.91 -31.32 -23.03
N GLY A 62 13.56 -31.58 -21.90
CA GLY A 62 14.93 -31.11 -21.62
C GLY A 62 15.96 -31.80 -22.53
N TYR A 63 15.86 -33.12 -22.70
CA TYR A 63 16.67 -33.85 -23.67
C TYR A 63 16.48 -33.35 -25.12
N GLN A 64 15.22 -33.09 -25.55
CA GLN A 64 14.95 -32.47 -26.86
C GLN A 64 15.58 -31.08 -27.00
N ALA A 65 15.59 -30.27 -25.94
CA ALA A 65 16.21 -28.95 -25.95
C ALA A 65 17.74 -29.06 -26.06
N LEU A 66 18.36 -29.96 -25.30
CA LEU A 66 19.81 -30.22 -25.35
C LEU A 66 20.24 -30.72 -26.72
N PHE A 67 19.53 -31.69 -27.28
CA PHE A 67 19.79 -32.18 -28.63
C PHE A 67 19.68 -31.05 -29.69
N THR A 68 18.63 -30.21 -29.59
CA THR A 68 18.44 -29.08 -30.49
C THR A 68 19.56 -28.04 -30.36
N ALA A 69 19.97 -27.70 -29.14
CA ALA A 69 21.06 -26.77 -28.86
C ALA A 69 22.41 -27.32 -29.37
N ASN A 70 22.70 -28.60 -29.16
CA ASN A 70 23.91 -29.24 -29.67
C ASN A 70 23.96 -29.26 -31.21
N GLU A 71 22.85 -29.57 -31.88
CA GLU A 71 22.76 -29.49 -33.33
C GLU A 71 22.83 -28.06 -33.88
N MET A 72 22.36 -27.05 -33.12
CA MET A 72 22.60 -25.65 -33.46
C MET A 72 24.08 -25.28 -33.38
N VAL A 73 24.83 -25.76 -32.37
CA VAL A 73 26.29 -25.57 -32.28
C VAL A 73 27.00 -26.27 -33.45
N ASN A 74 26.59 -27.49 -33.79
CA ASN A 74 27.17 -28.24 -34.92
C ASN A 74 26.94 -27.57 -36.29
N LEU A 75 25.87 -26.77 -36.45
CA LEU A 75 25.51 -26.13 -37.72
C LEU A 75 25.78 -24.62 -37.80
N CYS A 76 26.05 -23.94 -36.67
CA CYS A 76 26.28 -22.50 -36.62
C CYS A 76 27.77 -22.17 -36.54
N ASP A 77 28.41 -21.94 -37.69
CA ASP A 77 29.74 -21.32 -37.74
C ASP A 77 29.57 -19.79 -37.58
N PRO A 78 30.11 -19.16 -36.50
CA PRO A 78 30.08 -17.70 -36.33
C PRO A 78 30.76 -16.93 -37.47
N SER A 79 31.62 -17.60 -38.25
CA SER A 79 32.38 -17.07 -39.38
C SER A 79 31.59 -17.06 -40.69
N ASP A 80 30.54 -17.90 -40.83
CA ASP A 80 29.67 -17.96 -42.00
C ASP A 80 28.22 -17.56 -41.66
N PRO A 81 27.82 -16.31 -41.99
CA PRO A 81 26.44 -15.86 -41.83
C PRO A 81 25.38 -16.63 -42.64
N SER A 82 25.77 -17.45 -43.63
CA SER A 82 24.82 -18.34 -44.33
C SER A 82 24.31 -19.45 -43.40
N SER A 83 25.17 -19.92 -42.48
CA SER A 83 24.90 -21.01 -41.56
C SER A 83 23.76 -20.72 -40.57
N PHE A 84 23.62 -19.45 -40.15
CA PHE A 84 22.64 -18.99 -39.16
C PHE A 84 21.19 -19.37 -39.53
N SER A 85 20.88 -19.40 -40.83
CA SER A 85 19.56 -19.81 -41.34
C SER A 85 19.18 -21.26 -40.98
N LYS A 86 20.17 -22.16 -40.93
CA LYS A 86 20.00 -23.59 -40.62
C LYS A 86 19.76 -23.78 -39.13
N ALA A 87 20.59 -23.15 -38.29
CA ALA A 87 20.45 -23.19 -36.84
C ALA A 87 19.13 -22.53 -36.37
N HIS A 88 18.74 -21.40 -36.96
CA HIS A 88 17.43 -20.79 -36.70
C HIS A 88 16.26 -21.72 -37.08
N SER A 89 16.40 -22.50 -38.16
CA SER A 89 15.37 -23.48 -38.55
C SER A 89 15.23 -24.64 -37.55
N LEU A 90 16.30 -25.04 -36.86
CA LEU A 90 16.23 -26.02 -35.76
C LEU A 90 15.51 -25.45 -34.54
N ALA A 91 15.91 -24.26 -34.07
CA ALA A 91 15.25 -23.56 -32.97
C ALA A 91 13.74 -23.37 -33.26
N HIS A 92 13.40 -22.87 -34.45
CA HIS A 92 12.01 -22.69 -34.85
C HIS A 92 11.23 -24.01 -34.79
N LYS A 93 11.80 -25.13 -35.27
CA LYS A 93 11.16 -26.46 -35.20
C LYS A 93 10.95 -26.94 -33.75
N PHE A 94 11.77 -26.53 -32.79
CA PHE A 94 11.55 -26.80 -31.37
C PHE A 94 10.45 -25.93 -30.77
N PHE A 95 10.51 -24.60 -31.00
CA PHE A 95 9.57 -23.63 -30.42
C PHE A 95 8.19 -23.60 -31.11
N SER A 96 8.06 -24.06 -32.36
CA SER A 96 6.76 -24.20 -33.05
C SER A 96 5.98 -25.45 -32.65
N GLN A 97 6.40 -26.17 -31.62
CA GLN A 97 5.66 -27.29 -31.07
C GLN A 97 4.68 -26.78 -30.02
N HIS A 98 3.39 -26.91 -30.31
CA HIS A 98 2.34 -26.50 -29.39
C HIS A 98 2.04 -27.60 -28.37
N ASN A 99 1.76 -27.16 -27.16
CA ASN A 99 1.00 -27.96 -26.20
C ASN A 99 -0.48 -28.01 -26.72
N GLY A 100 -1.26 -29.06 -26.42
CA GLY A 100 -2.74 -29.08 -26.56
C GLY A 100 -3.54 -28.12 -25.64
N GLU A 101 -4.68 -28.55 -25.09
CA GLU A 101 -5.72 -27.60 -24.58
C GLU A 101 -6.00 -27.55 -23.04
N SER A 102 -5.59 -28.52 -22.22
CA SER A 102 -6.03 -28.66 -20.80
C SER A 102 -4.97 -28.49 -19.66
N GLN A 103 -4.18 -27.39 -19.58
CA GLN A 103 -3.30 -27.07 -18.41
C GLN A 103 -3.54 -25.59 -17.99
N HIS A 104 -2.91 -25.16 -16.91
CA HIS A 104 -3.00 -23.84 -16.28
C HIS A 104 -2.37 -22.69 -17.10
N THR A 105 -3.16 -21.75 -17.60
CA THR A 105 -2.71 -20.51 -18.29
C THR A 105 -1.71 -19.69 -17.46
N VAL A 106 -0.73 -19.05 -18.11
CA VAL A 106 0.21 -18.13 -17.46
C VAL A 106 0.03 -16.74 -18.05
N HIS A 107 -0.45 -15.81 -17.23
CA HIS A 107 -0.72 -14.43 -17.65
C HIS A 107 0.54 -13.57 -17.49
N ALA A 108 1.16 -13.22 -18.62
CA ALA A 108 2.37 -12.40 -18.66
C ALA A 108 2.02 -10.91 -18.82
N MET A 109 2.55 -10.07 -17.93
CA MET A 109 2.31 -8.63 -17.91
C MET A 109 3.62 -7.86 -17.74
N GLY A 110 3.84 -6.84 -18.59
CA GLY A 110 4.99 -5.95 -18.48
C GLY A 110 4.76 -4.91 -17.39
N HIS A 111 5.39 -5.08 -16.23
CA HIS A 111 5.36 -4.12 -15.12
C HIS A 111 6.76 -3.51 -14.88
N CYS A 112 6.81 -2.25 -14.46
CA CYS A 112 8.06 -1.52 -14.21
C CYS A 112 7.93 -0.65 -12.95
N HIS A 113 8.16 -1.27 -11.79
CA HIS A 113 8.12 -0.58 -10.50
C HIS A 113 9.12 0.57 -10.42
N ILE A 114 8.70 1.72 -9.89
CA ILE A 114 9.56 2.86 -9.60
C ILE A 114 9.14 3.48 -8.26
N ASP A 115 9.98 3.36 -7.23
CA ASP A 115 9.75 4.04 -5.95
C ASP A 115 9.79 5.56 -6.14
N SER A 116 8.76 6.26 -5.64
CA SER A 116 8.68 7.73 -5.74
C SER A 116 9.88 8.42 -5.08
N ALA A 117 10.36 7.90 -3.95
CA ALA A 117 11.68 8.16 -3.39
C ALA A 117 12.12 6.98 -2.52
N TRP A 118 13.31 6.44 -2.75
CA TRP A 118 13.90 5.37 -1.93
C TRP A 118 15.41 5.61 -1.72
N LEU A 119 16.25 5.15 -2.66
CA LEU A 119 17.71 5.37 -2.65
C LEU A 119 18.14 6.53 -3.58
N TRP A 120 17.19 7.41 -3.90
CA TRP A 120 17.33 8.59 -4.75
C TRP A 120 16.19 9.59 -4.45
N PRO A 121 16.38 10.90 -4.71
CA PRO A 121 15.35 11.92 -4.46
C PRO A 121 14.37 12.04 -5.64
N TYR A 122 13.25 12.76 -5.42
CA TYR A 122 12.16 12.91 -6.39
C TYR A 122 12.60 13.42 -7.76
N GLU A 123 13.59 14.32 -7.84
CA GLU A 123 14.11 14.87 -9.10
C GLU A 123 14.77 13.80 -9.99
N GLU A 124 15.32 12.75 -9.38
CA GLU A 124 15.84 11.60 -10.11
C GLU A 124 14.73 10.60 -10.44
N THR A 125 13.66 10.52 -9.65
CA THR A 125 12.45 9.77 -10.02
C THR A 125 11.78 10.35 -11.27
N ILE A 126 11.61 11.68 -11.34
CA ILE A 126 11.09 12.36 -12.54
C ILE A 126 11.90 11.95 -13.79
N ARG A 127 13.23 11.88 -13.67
CA ARG A 127 14.12 11.40 -14.75
C ARG A 127 14.02 9.89 -14.99
N LYS A 128 13.76 9.06 -13.96
CA LYS A 128 13.48 7.61 -14.10
C LYS A 128 12.22 7.39 -14.94
N CYS A 129 11.12 8.07 -14.61
CA CYS A 129 9.88 8.06 -15.39
C CYS A 129 10.11 8.55 -16.83
N GLY A 130 10.93 9.59 -17.02
CA GLY A 130 11.29 10.10 -18.36
C GLY A 130 12.18 9.18 -19.22
N ARG A 131 12.84 8.16 -18.64
CA ARG A 131 13.66 7.16 -19.35
C ARG A 131 13.09 5.73 -19.33
N SER A 132 11.91 5.55 -18.74
CA SER A 132 11.27 4.25 -18.52
C SER A 132 9.75 4.41 -18.61
N TRP A 133 8.98 3.62 -17.87
CA TRP A 133 7.52 3.75 -17.76
C TRP A 133 7.12 4.43 -16.43
N VAL A 134 5.82 4.42 -16.09
CA VAL A 134 5.23 5.03 -14.88
C VAL A 134 4.20 4.09 -14.27
N THR A 135 4.07 4.07 -12.94
CA THR A 135 3.09 3.22 -12.23
C THR A 135 1.97 4.03 -11.58
N ALA A 136 2.29 4.96 -10.68
CA ALA A 136 1.32 5.72 -9.89
C ALA A 136 0.88 7.05 -10.53
N ALA A 137 -0.31 7.57 -10.21
CA ALA A 137 -0.87 8.77 -10.84
C ALA A 137 -0.01 10.03 -10.68
N GLN A 138 0.67 10.20 -9.54
CA GLN A 138 1.67 11.25 -9.32
C GLN A 138 2.79 11.22 -10.38
N GLN A 139 3.23 10.04 -10.82
CA GLN A 139 4.28 9.89 -11.83
C GLN A 139 3.77 10.25 -13.24
N PHE A 140 2.50 9.98 -13.54
CA PHE A 140 1.84 10.48 -14.75
C PHE A 140 1.75 12.01 -14.75
N GLU A 141 1.48 12.64 -13.60
CA GLU A 141 1.50 14.11 -13.47
C GLU A 141 2.90 14.69 -13.72
N TRP A 142 3.94 14.08 -13.14
CA TRP A 142 5.33 14.47 -13.40
C TRP A 142 5.72 14.31 -14.88
N VAL A 143 5.33 13.21 -15.53
CA VAL A 143 5.60 13.00 -16.96
C VAL A 143 4.79 13.96 -17.85
N LYS A 144 3.54 14.29 -17.48
CA LYS A 144 2.74 15.33 -18.14
C LYS A 144 3.40 16.71 -18.06
N ASN A 145 3.93 17.07 -16.90
CA ASN A 145 4.49 18.39 -16.64
C ASN A 145 5.93 18.56 -17.19
N TRP A 146 6.80 17.55 -17.05
CA TRP A 146 8.21 17.62 -17.45
C TRP A 146 8.50 17.01 -18.84
N TYR A 147 7.67 16.08 -19.32
CA TYR A 147 7.86 15.37 -20.59
C TYR A 147 6.55 15.28 -21.40
N PRO A 148 5.86 16.39 -21.72
CA PRO A 148 4.53 16.37 -22.35
C PRO A 148 4.47 15.57 -23.65
N GLY A 149 5.53 15.60 -24.48
CA GLY A 149 5.61 14.78 -25.70
C GLY A 149 5.79 13.28 -25.47
N LEU A 150 6.22 12.84 -24.28
CA LEU A 150 6.16 11.45 -23.83
C LEU A 150 4.76 11.13 -23.31
N PHE A 151 4.14 12.03 -22.53
CA PHE A 151 2.77 11.86 -22.04
C PHE A 151 1.76 11.65 -23.17
N THR A 152 1.83 12.42 -24.26
CA THR A 152 0.98 12.20 -25.45
C THR A 152 1.21 10.85 -26.12
N LYS A 153 2.44 10.31 -26.10
CA LYS A 153 2.74 8.95 -26.60
C LYS A 153 2.16 7.88 -25.67
N ILE A 154 2.27 8.05 -24.36
CA ILE A 154 1.63 7.16 -23.37
C ILE A 154 0.12 7.13 -23.61
N GLN A 155 -0.54 8.29 -23.74
CA GLN A 155 -1.97 8.38 -24.08
C GLN A 155 -2.33 7.66 -25.40
N HIS A 156 -1.45 7.67 -26.40
CA HIS A 156 -1.65 6.90 -27.65
C HIS A 156 -1.56 5.39 -27.42
N TYR A 157 -0.61 4.90 -26.61
CA TYR A 157 -0.51 3.47 -26.27
C TYR A 157 -1.65 2.99 -25.35
N VAL A 158 -2.11 3.83 -24.41
CA VAL A 158 -3.31 3.57 -23.59
C VAL A 158 -4.54 3.41 -24.46
N LYS A 159 -4.78 4.33 -25.41
CA LYS A 159 -5.88 4.22 -26.40
C LYS A 159 -5.78 3.01 -27.34
N ARG A 160 -4.68 2.24 -27.30
CA ARG A 160 -4.47 1.02 -28.08
C ARG A 160 -4.40 -0.26 -27.23
N GLY A 161 -4.66 -0.17 -25.93
CA GLY A 161 -4.52 -1.30 -24.99
C GLY A 161 -3.07 -1.78 -24.80
N GLN A 162 -2.07 -1.02 -25.27
CA GLN A 162 -0.65 -1.41 -25.20
C GLN A 162 0.08 -0.84 -23.98
N PHE A 163 -0.58 0.01 -23.22
CA PHE A 163 -0.11 0.54 -21.93
C PHE A 163 -1.34 0.62 -21.02
N ILE A 164 -1.31 -0.03 -19.86
CA ILE A 164 -2.48 -0.12 -18.98
C ILE A 164 -2.16 0.65 -17.69
N PRO A 165 -2.84 1.77 -17.40
CA PRO A 165 -2.71 2.45 -16.11
C PRO A 165 -3.42 1.61 -15.05
N VAL A 166 -2.69 1.23 -13.99
CA VAL A 166 -3.16 0.32 -12.92
C VAL A 166 -2.98 0.95 -11.54
N GLY A 167 -3.36 0.24 -10.48
CA GLY A 167 -3.31 0.71 -9.09
C GLY A 167 -4.46 1.66 -8.73
N GLY A 168 -4.65 2.73 -9.50
CA GLY A 168 -5.72 3.72 -9.25
C GLY A 168 -5.51 4.55 -7.98
N THR A 169 -4.26 4.67 -7.54
CA THR A 169 -3.82 5.44 -6.37
C THR A 169 -2.98 6.64 -6.80
N TRP A 170 -2.94 7.69 -5.98
CA TRP A 170 -2.02 8.81 -6.20
C TRP A 170 -0.55 8.37 -6.14
N VAL A 171 -0.24 7.53 -5.16
CA VAL A 171 1.05 6.85 -4.91
C VAL A 171 0.81 5.42 -4.46
N GLU A 172 1.80 4.55 -4.58
CA GLU A 172 1.78 3.23 -3.93
C GLU A 172 2.12 3.42 -2.44
N MET A 173 1.09 3.60 -1.60
CA MET A 173 1.23 3.88 -0.17
C MET A 173 1.37 2.62 0.69
N ASP A 174 1.96 2.76 1.89
CA ASP A 174 1.84 1.75 2.94
C ASP A 174 0.37 1.63 3.41
N GLY A 175 -0.07 0.41 3.72
CA GLY A 175 -1.46 0.13 4.13
C GLY A 175 -1.73 0.33 5.64
N ASN A 176 -0.70 0.53 6.46
CA ASN A 176 -0.79 0.41 7.92
C ASN A 176 -0.72 1.78 8.62
N LEU A 177 0.20 2.66 8.21
CA LEU A 177 0.48 3.94 8.87
C LEU A 177 -0.45 5.10 8.47
N PRO A 178 -0.89 5.27 7.20
CA PRO A 178 -1.76 6.37 6.81
C PRO A 178 -3.14 6.27 7.46
N SER A 179 -3.75 7.42 7.81
CA SER A 179 -5.13 7.46 8.32
C SER A 179 -6.12 6.90 7.29
N GLY A 180 -7.31 6.48 7.73
CA GLY A 180 -8.36 6.00 6.84
C GLY A 180 -8.64 6.99 5.70
N GLU A 181 -8.85 8.26 6.02
CA GLU A 181 -9.01 9.35 5.06
C GLU A 181 -7.86 9.45 4.03
N SER A 182 -6.62 9.17 4.45
CA SER A 182 -5.44 9.24 3.57
C SER A 182 -5.39 8.10 2.55
N MET A 183 -5.99 6.94 2.86
CA MET A 183 -6.13 5.82 1.92
C MET A 183 -7.25 6.05 0.87
N LEU A 184 -8.15 7.00 1.11
CA LEU A 184 -9.31 7.28 0.26
C LEU A 184 -9.03 8.26 -0.88
N MET A 185 -7.80 8.79 -0.99
CA MET A 185 -7.38 9.68 -2.08
C MET A 185 -7.00 8.87 -3.33
N LEU A 186 -8.03 8.40 -4.06
CA LEU A 186 -7.94 7.45 -5.16
C LEU A 186 -8.52 8.00 -6.47
N ASP A 187 -8.02 7.52 -7.60
CA ASP A 187 -8.39 7.94 -8.97
C ASP A 187 -8.68 6.68 -9.82
N ARG A 188 -9.93 6.44 -10.24
CA ARG A 188 -10.36 5.13 -10.82
C ARG A 188 -10.58 5.11 -12.35
N LEU A 189 -10.17 3.99 -12.96
CA LEU A 189 -10.58 3.48 -14.28
C LEU A 189 -10.90 1.97 -14.21
N HIS A 190 -11.59 1.38 -15.21
CA HIS A 190 -12.31 0.09 -15.07
C HIS A 190 -12.69 -0.63 -16.41
N LEU A 191 -12.62 -1.99 -16.46
CA LEU A 191 -13.45 -3.02 -17.18
C LEU A 191 -12.86 -3.89 -18.35
N ILE A 192 -12.89 -5.25 -18.19
CA ILE A 192 -13.17 -6.35 -19.20
C ILE A 192 -12.03 -6.82 -20.17
N LYS A 193 -11.74 -8.11 -20.55
CA LYS A 193 -12.15 -9.51 -20.13
C LYS A 193 -11.33 -10.69 -20.80
N ASP A 194 -11.19 -11.85 -20.11
CA ASP A 194 -11.14 -13.27 -20.60
C ASP A 194 -9.82 -14.01 -21.08
N THR A 195 -9.95 -15.23 -21.66
CA THR A 195 -9.33 -16.61 -21.42
C THR A 195 -7.99 -17.02 -22.18
N ASP A 196 -7.29 -18.21 -22.20
CA ASP A 196 -7.40 -19.68 -21.79
C ASP A 196 -6.07 -20.55 -22.03
N GLY A 197 -5.94 -21.86 -21.69
CA GLY A 197 -4.70 -22.75 -21.56
C GLY A 197 -4.49 -23.95 -22.56
N LEU A 198 -3.62 -25.00 -22.46
CA LEU A 198 -2.46 -25.41 -21.61
C LEU A 198 -1.34 -24.35 -21.67
N PRO A 199 -0.49 -24.17 -20.63
CA PRO A 199 -0.04 -22.86 -20.13
C PRO A 199 0.28 -21.89 -21.25
N ARG A 200 -0.75 -21.22 -21.76
CA ARG A 200 -0.55 -20.21 -22.79
C ARG A 200 0.06 -19.05 -22.04
N VAL A 201 1.36 -18.82 -22.27
CA VAL A 201 2.05 -17.62 -21.80
C VAL A 201 1.52 -16.47 -22.66
N GLN A 202 0.35 -15.96 -22.29
CA GLN A 202 -0.34 -14.91 -23.03
C GLN A 202 -0.02 -13.55 -22.42
N MET A 203 0.32 -12.60 -23.29
CA MET A 203 0.38 -11.20 -22.91
C MET A 203 -1.05 -10.73 -22.65
N SER A 204 -1.38 -10.36 -21.41
CA SER A 204 -2.76 -10.06 -20.99
C SER A 204 -2.86 -8.73 -20.24
N SER A 205 -4.09 -8.32 -19.92
CA SER A 205 -4.37 -7.32 -18.89
C SER A 205 -4.67 -7.96 -17.51
N PRO A 206 -4.66 -7.16 -16.42
CA PRO A 206 -5.22 -7.58 -15.13
C PRO A 206 -6.74 -7.73 -15.17
N ASP A 207 -7.45 -6.87 -15.91
CA ASP A 207 -8.91 -6.93 -16.07
C ASP A 207 -9.36 -8.25 -16.72
N GLU A 208 -8.60 -8.76 -17.71
CA GLU A 208 -8.80 -10.09 -18.27
C GLU A 208 -8.69 -11.19 -17.21
N LEU A 209 -7.58 -11.23 -16.48
CA LEU A 209 -7.28 -12.24 -15.46
C LEU A 209 -8.33 -12.25 -14.35
N PHE A 210 -8.67 -11.10 -13.77
CA PHE A 210 -9.67 -11.03 -12.71
C PHE A 210 -11.09 -11.32 -13.21
N SER A 211 -11.41 -11.01 -14.48
CA SER A 211 -12.72 -11.38 -15.06
C SER A 211 -12.87 -12.88 -15.26
N GLN A 212 -11.79 -13.61 -15.55
CA GLN A 212 -11.81 -15.07 -15.58
C GLN A 212 -12.00 -15.64 -14.17
N LEU A 213 -11.17 -15.20 -13.21
CA LEU A 213 -11.19 -15.67 -11.82
C LEU A 213 -12.52 -15.37 -11.11
N GLN A 214 -13.29 -14.39 -11.57
CA GLN A 214 -14.64 -14.11 -11.04
C GLN A 214 -15.61 -15.29 -11.25
N ALA A 215 -15.47 -16.06 -12.34
CA ALA A 215 -16.33 -17.23 -12.59
C ALA A 215 -16.16 -18.31 -11.50
N ASP A 216 -14.92 -18.53 -11.06
CA ASP A 216 -14.54 -19.50 -10.03
C ASP A 216 -14.53 -18.91 -8.61
N SER A 217 -15.10 -17.71 -8.41
CA SER A 217 -15.03 -16.98 -7.13
C SER A 217 -15.56 -17.76 -5.91
N ALA A 218 -16.46 -18.72 -6.11
CA ALA A 218 -16.97 -19.62 -5.07
C ALA A 218 -15.98 -20.72 -4.63
N LEU A 219 -14.88 -20.93 -5.37
CA LEU A 219 -13.82 -21.90 -5.08
C LEU A 219 -12.60 -21.25 -4.39
N LEU A 220 -12.55 -19.92 -4.32
CA LEU A 220 -11.43 -19.17 -3.76
C LEU A 220 -11.42 -19.20 -2.22
N CYS A 221 -10.23 -19.25 -1.62
CA CYS A 221 -10.07 -19.19 -0.17
C CYS A 221 -10.42 -17.79 0.37
N THR A 222 -11.37 -17.72 1.31
CA THR A 222 -11.70 -16.46 1.99
C THR A 222 -10.69 -16.15 3.09
N TRP A 223 -10.08 -14.96 3.05
CA TRP A 223 -9.32 -14.40 4.17
C TRP A 223 -10.16 -13.31 4.86
N THR A 224 -10.35 -13.43 6.17
CA THR A 224 -11.16 -12.50 6.96
C THR A 224 -10.28 -11.74 7.94
N GLY A 225 -10.19 -10.42 7.77
CA GLY A 225 -9.36 -9.54 8.60
C GLY A 225 -8.03 -9.18 7.93
N GLU A 226 -6.99 -8.99 8.74
CA GLU A 226 -5.69 -8.46 8.33
C GLU A 226 -4.81 -9.48 7.59
N LEU A 227 -4.30 -9.11 6.41
CA LEU A 227 -3.18 -9.79 5.74
C LEU A 227 -1.85 -9.32 6.36
N PHE A 228 -1.49 -9.91 7.50
CA PHE A 228 -0.30 -9.51 8.26
C PHE A 228 0.99 -9.91 7.54
N LEU A 229 1.84 -8.94 7.23
CA LEU A 229 3.17 -9.18 6.67
C LEU A 229 4.16 -9.50 7.80
N GLU A 230 4.69 -10.73 7.83
CA GLU A 230 5.61 -11.19 8.89
C GLU A 230 7.00 -10.55 8.86
N LEU A 231 7.25 -9.64 7.91
CA LEU A 231 8.53 -9.01 7.63
C LEU A 231 8.45 -7.49 7.79
N HIS A 232 9.60 -6.87 8.01
CA HIS A 232 9.78 -5.42 8.08
C HIS A 232 9.10 -4.66 9.25
N ASN A 233 8.51 -5.33 10.25
CA ASN A 233 7.87 -4.72 11.46
C ASN A 233 8.62 -3.54 12.12
N GLY A 234 9.95 -3.42 11.93
CA GLY A 234 10.72 -2.25 12.35
C GLY A 234 10.36 -0.91 11.66
N THR A 235 9.57 -0.93 10.58
CA THR A 235 9.01 0.27 9.92
C THR A 235 8.03 1.01 10.83
N TYR A 236 7.38 0.32 11.78
CA TYR A 236 6.41 0.94 12.71
C TYR A 236 7.08 1.84 13.78
N THR A 237 8.42 1.85 13.87
CA THR A 237 9.20 2.57 14.92
C THR A 237 10.32 3.49 14.43
N THR A 238 10.74 3.41 13.17
CA THR A 238 11.87 4.22 12.64
C THR A 238 11.37 5.40 11.82
N GLN A 239 12.22 6.42 11.67
CA GLN A 239 11.85 7.74 11.14
C GLN A 239 10.69 8.34 11.95
N ALA A 240 10.80 8.30 13.28
CA ALA A 240 9.75 8.72 14.21
C ALA A 240 9.32 10.17 13.96
N GLN A 241 10.27 11.08 13.67
CA GLN A 241 9.95 12.46 13.31
C GLN A 241 9.15 12.61 11.99
N VAL A 242 9.06 11.58 11.16
CA VAL A 242 8.18 11.52 9.99
C VAL A 242 6.79 11.04 10.42
N THR A 243 6.68 10.00 11.24
CA THR A 243 5.38 9.53 11.77
C THR A 243 4.69 10.59 12.64
N ASP A 244 5.44 11.34 13.45
CA ASP A 244 4.95 12.47 14.24
C ASP A 244 4.33 13.58 13.34
N ARG A 245 4.93 13.80 12.16
CA ARG A 245 4.45 14.79 11.17
C ARG A 245 3.24 14.30 10.40
N LEU A 246 3.14 12.99 10.10
CA LEU A 246 1.96 12.40 9.46
C LEU A 246 0.71 12.54 10.34
N ARG A 247 0.85 12.58 11.67
CA ARG A 247 -0.23 12.93 12.61
C ARG A 247 -0.37 14.44 12.89
N GLY A 248 0.45 15.28 12.26
CA GLY A 248 0.31 16.75 12.30
C GLY A 248 0.93 17.46 13.52
N HIS A 249 1.75 16.78 14.33
CA HIS A 249 2.34 17.36 15.53
C HIS A 249 3.55 18.28 15.23
N LYS A 250 3.77 19.30 16.08
CA LYS A 250 4.94 20.20 15.98
C LYS A 250 6.01 19.80 17.00
N VAL A 251 7.15 19.32 16.50
CA VAL A 251 8.33 18.92 17.29
C VAL A 251 8.87 20.10 18.13
N LYS A 252 9.31 19.82 19.37
CA LYS A 252 9.97 20.76 20.29
C LYS A 252 11.25 20.13 20.89
N PRO A 253 12.26 20.93 21.29
CA PRO A 253 13.59 20.42 21.69
C PRO A 253 13.64 19.84 23.12
N PHE A 254 14.12 18.59 23.26
CA PHE A 254 14.65 18.00 24.51
C PHE A 254 15.57 16.80 24.20
N SER A 255 16.52 16.44 25.08
CA SER A 255 17.66 15.56 24.72
C SER A 255 17.69 14.21 25.45
N PHE A 256 17.87 13.13 24.68
CA PHE A 256 18.33 11.80 25.13
C PHE A 256 19.40 11.27 24.15
N LEU A 257 20.18 10.25 24.56
CA LEU A 257 21.33 9.75 23.78
C LEU A 257 21.53 8.24 23.96
N PHE A 258 21.82 7.55 22.85
CA PHE A 258 22.20 6.11 22.73
C PHE A 258 21.22 5.05 23.26
N MET A 259 20.25 4.66 22.41
CA MET A 259 19.59 3.33 22.45
C MET A 259 19.38 2.82 21.02
N THR A 260 19.35 1.49 20.81
CA THR A 260 19.18 0.85 19.48
C THR A 260 17.71 0.58 19.13
N LYS A 261 16.95 0.06 20.11
CA LYS A 261 15.49 0.14 20.18
C LYS A 261 15.13 0.64 21.59
N THR A 262 14.08 1.43 21.70
CA THR A 262 13.52 1.94 22.96
C THR A 262 12.04 1.61 22.99
N GLU A 263 11.60 1.02 24.08
CA GLU A 263 10.24 0.55 24.32
C GLU A 263 9.83 0.95 25.74
N THR A 264 8.53 0.99 26.01
CA THR A 264 8.02 1.14 27.39
C THR A 264 6.98 0.06 27.67
N GLU A 265 7.16 -0.65 28.78
CA GLU A 265 6.31 -1.77 29.19
C GLU A 265 5.38 -1.40 30.34
N PHE A 266 4.15 -1.91 30.30
CA PHE A 266 3.15 -1.77 31.34
C PHE A 266 2.58 -3.16 31.69
N PRO A 267 3.12 -3.83 32.72
CA PRO A 267 2.53 -5.05 33.28
C PRO A 267 1.19 -4.72 33.94
N VAL A 268 0.09 -5.12 33.31
CA VAL A 268 -1.28 -4.93 33.82
C VAL A 268 -1.80 -6.21 34.47
N ARG A 269 -2.82 -6.08 35.32
CA ARG A 269 -3.53 -7.21 35.94
C ARG A 269 -4.78 -7.56 35.14
N VAL A 270 -4.59 -7.89 33.86
CA VAL A 270 -5.64 -8.32 32.93
C VAL A 270 -5.16 -9.54 32.16
N ARG A 271 -6.03 -10.53 31.94
CA ARG A 271 -5.73 -11.78 31.24
C ARG A 271 -6.81 -12.09 30.20
N SER A 272 -6.57 -11.68 28.97
CA SER A 272 -7.34 -12.09 27.79
C SER A 272 -6.44 -12.84 26.79
N PRO A 273 -6.95 -13.86 26.06
CA PRO A 273 -6.20 -14.50 24.97
C PRO A 273 -5.95 -13.57 23.77
N ASN A 274 -6.72 -12.48 23.64
CA ASN A 274 -6.61 -11.47 22.58
C ASN A 274 -6.52 -10.05 23.16
N ALA A 275 -5.78 -9.18 22.48
CA ALA A 275 -5.85 -7.73 22.67
C ALA A 275 -6.51 -7.08 21.44
N THR A 276 -7.18 -5.94 21.63
CA THR A 276 -7.85 -5.20 20.56
C THR A 276 -7.00 -4.00 20.14
N TYR A 277 -6.91 -3.73 18.83
CA TYR A 277 -6.02 -2.70 18.27
C TYR A 277 -6.80 -1.84 17.26
N GLU A 278 -6.60 -0.51 17.31
CA GLU A 278 -7.19 0.41 16.34
C GLU A 278 -6.54 0.29 14.96
N ILE A 279 -7.38 0.24 13.92
CA ILE A 279 -7.01 0.28 12.50
C ILE A 279 -7.80 1.41 11.80
N GLN A 280 -7.58 1.61 10.49
CA GLN A 280 -8.40 2.55 9.72
C GLN A 280 -9.89 2.18 9.81
N PHE A 281 -10.73 3.12 10.24
CA PHE A 281 -12.19 2.98 10.34
C PHE A 281 -12.68 1.79 11.19
N GLY A 282 -11.91 1.32 12.18
CA GLY A 282 -12.37 0.25 13.07
C GLY A 282 -11.29 -0.28 14.01
N HIS A 283 -11.48 -1.53 14.46
CA HIS A 283 -10.53 -2.23 15.31
C HIS A 283 -10.54 -3.74 15.03
N LEU A 284 -9.42 -4.42 15.29
CA LEU A 284 -9.33 -5.88 15.21
C LEU A 284 -8.66 -6.48 16.44
N GLN A 285 -8.81 -7.79 16.61
CA GLN A 285 -8.17 -8.54 17.70
C GLN A 285 -6.94 -9.30 17.20
N ARG A 286 -5.85 -9.30 17.99
CA ARG A 286 -4.67 -10.14 17.77
C ARG A 286 -4.33 -10.93 19.04
N PRO A 287 -3.79 -12.16 18.93
CA PRO A 287 -3.48 -12.99 20.11
C PRO A 287 -2.44 -12.38 21.04
N THR A 288 -2.53 -12.67 22.34
CA THR A 288 -1.55 -12.32 23.38
C THR A 288 -0.59 -13.47 23.70
N HIS A 289 -0.69 -14.59 22.98
CA HIS A 289 0.10 -15.80 23.13
C HIS A 289 0.84 -16.14 21.84
N TRP A 290 1.81 -17.07 21.90
CA TRP A 290 2.55 -17.58 20.74
C TRP A 290 2.32 -19.09 20.58
N ASN A 291 1.10 -19.47 20.21
CA ASN A 291 0.70 -20.88 20.06
C ASN A 291 0.89 -21.39 18.63
N THR A 292 0.88 -20.49 17.64
CA THR A 292 1.12 -20.79 16.21
C THR A 292 2.29 -20.00 15.64
N SER A 293 2.79 -20.36 14.45
CA SER A 293 3.77 -19.56 13.72
C SER A 293 3.26 -18.14 13.42
N TRP A 294 1.99 -18.03 13.00
CA TRP A 294 1.31 -16.77 12.75
C TRP A 294 1.18 -15.90 14.01
N ASP A 295 1.10 -16.52 15.18
CA ASP A 295 1.11 -15.79 16.45
C ASP A 295 2.52 -15.25 16.75
N TRP A 296 3.54 -16.09 16.53
CA TRP A 296 4.94 -15.76 16.80
C TRP A 296 5.48 -14.65 15.88
N ALA A 297 5.05 -14.64 14.62
CA ALA A 297 5.33 -13.55 13.67
C ALA A 297 4.78 -12.19 14.13
N ARG A 298 3.69 -12.18 14.91
CA ARG A 298 3.07 -10.98 15.50
C ARG A 298 3.70 -10.57 16.84
N PHE A 299 5.02 -10.74 16.98
CA PHE A 299 5.78 -10.27 18.15
C PHE A 299 5.73 -8.74 18.33
N GLU A 300 5.56 -8.01 17.22
CA GLU A 300 5.36 -6.56 17.15
C GLU A 300 4.34 -6.29 16.02
N VAL A 301 3.33 -5.47 16.31
CA VAL A 301 2.16 -5.24 15.45
C VAL A 301 1.85 -3.76 15.35
N TRP A 302 1.26 -3.31 14.25
CA TRP A 302 0.87 -1.91 14.10
C TRP A 302 -0.53 -1.64 14.67
N ALA A 303 -0.73 -0.46 15.23
CA ALA A 303 -2.04 0.13 15.51
C ALA A 303 -1.99 1.64 15.33
N HIS A 304 -3.14 2.31 15.28
CA HIS A 304 -3.21 3.77 15.14
C HIS A 304 -3.05 4.47 16.50
N LYS A 305 -4.15 4.89 17.12
CA LYS A 305 -4.13 5.76 18.32
C LYS A 305 -4.16 4.97 19.63
N TRP A 306 -4.64 3.73 19.62
CA TRP A 306 -4.82 2.91 20.82
C TRP A 306 -4.71 1.40 20.58
N ALA A 307 -4.36 0.70 21.66
CA ALA A 307 -4.55 -0.74 21.84
C ALA A 307 -5.12 -1.00 23.25
N ASP A 308 -5.90 -2.06 23.40
CA ASP A 308 -6.65 -2.40 24.61
C ASP A 308 -6.48 -3.87 24.99
N LEU A 309 -6.28 -4.12 26.29
CA LEU A 309 -6.35 -5.44 26.89
C LEU A 309 -7.45 -5.44 27.97
N SER A 310 -8.55 -6.12 27.69
CA SER A 310 -9.75 -6.18 28.56
C SER A 310 -10.15 -7.60 28.93
N GLU A 311 -10.55 -7.80 30.18
CA GLU A 311 -11.46 -8.86 30.62
C GLU A 311 -12.92 -8.37 30.46
N HIS A 312 -13.91 -9.13 30.94
CA HIS A 312 -15.33 -8.78 30.76
C HIS A 312 -15.75 -7.47 31.45
N ASN A 313 -15.18 -7.18 32.62
CA ASN A 313 -15.62 -6.09 33.51
C ASN A 313 -14.54 -5.04 33.80
N PHE A 314 -13.28 -5.29 33.42
CA PHE A 314 -12.14 -4.40 33.64
C PHE A 314 -11.13 -4.55 32.50
N GLY A 315 -10.57 -3.43 32.07
CA GLY A 315 -9.55 -3.40 31.03
C GLY A 315 -8.57 -2.25 31.19
N VAL A 316 -7.53 -2.27 30.35
CA VAL A 316 -6.56 -1.19 30.26
C VAL A 316 -6.26 -0.90 28.80
N ALA A 317 -6.48 0.35 28.40
CA ALA A 317 -6.10 0.87 27.10
C ALA A 317 -4.78 1.65 27.18
N LEU A 318 -3.97 1.53 26.14
CA LEU A 318 -2.69 2.23 25.94
C LEU A 318 -2.82 3.13 24.72
N LEU A 319 -3.06 4.41 24.97
CA LEU A 319 -3.27 5.46 23.96
C LEU A 319 -1.94 6.12 23.61
N ASN A 320 -1.79 6.63 22.39
CA ASN A 320 -0.63 7.45 21.99
C ASN A 320 -0.97 8.50 20.91
N ASP A 321 -0.07 9.48 20.72
CA ASP A 321 -0.20 10.57 19.75
C ASP A 321 0.65 10.44 18.46
N SER A 322 1.53 9.44 18.37
CA SER A 322 2.67 9.51 17.44
C SER A 322 3.38 8.18 17.10
N LYS A 323 2.95 7.04 17.63
CA LYS A 323 3.61 5.73 17.53
C LYS A 323 2.67 4.64 17.03
N TYR A 324 3.21 3.74 16.23
CA TYR A 324 2.44 2.70 15.55
C TYR A 324 2.81 1.29 16.03
N GLY A 325 4.07 1.03 16.40
CA GLY A 325 4.50 -0.28 16.91
C GLY A 325 4.01 -0.56 18.34
N TYR A 326 3.22 -1.61 18.50
CA TYR A 326 2.74 -2.15 19.77
C TYR A 326 3.17 -3.62 19.92
N SER A 327 3.21 -4.12 21.15
CA SER A 327 3.22 -5.55 21.45
C SER A 327 2.45 -5.80 22.74
N ILE A 328 1.53 -6.76 22.78
CA ILE A 328 0.82 -7.15 24.01
C ILE A 328 0.95 -8.65 24.17
N HIS A 329 1.83 -9.09 25.08
CA HIS A 329 2.08 -10.50 25.36
C HIS A 329 1.63 -10.84 26.79
N ARG A 330 0.74 -11.82 26.92
CA ARG A 330 0.04 -12.27 28.14
C ARG A 330 -0.71 -11.16 28.86
N ASN A 331 0.01 -10.36 29.65
CA ASN A 331 -0.50 -9.30 30.50
C ASN A 331 0.44 -8.08 30.56
N THR A 332 1.47 -8.03 29.72
CA THR A 332 2.33 -6.84 29.54
C THR A 332 1.93 -6.15 28.25
N MET A 333 1.60 -4.86 28.34
CA MET A 333 1.37 -3.99 27.18
C MET A 333 2.62 -3.16 26.92
N THR A 334 3.17 -3.23 25.71
CA THR A 334 4.42 -2.58 25.32
C THR A 334 4.19 -1.66 24.13
N LEU A 335 4.72 -0.43 24.22
CA LEU A 335 4.74 0.54 23.12
C LEU A 335 6.18 0.74 22.63
N SER A 336 6.38 0.58 21.32
CA SER A 336 7.66 0.83 20.67
C SER A 336 7.84 2.33 20.45
N LEU A 337 8.78 2.94 21.17
CA LEU A 337 8.98 4.40 21.19
C LEU A 337 9.96 4.88 20.12
N LEU A 338 11.08 4.16 19.94
CA LEU A 338 12.13 4.55 19.00
C LEU A 338 12.93 3.35 18.50
N ARG A 339 13.42 3.42 17.26
CA ARG A 339 14.39 2.48 16.70
C ARG A 339 15.43 3.25 15.89
N ALA A 340 16.71 3.07 16.18
CA ALA A 340 17.80 3.83 15.57
C ALA A 340 18.66 2.94 14.64
N PRO A 341 18.17 2.58 13.42
CA PRO A 341 18.96 1.80 12.47
C PRO A 341 20.16 2.60 11.94
N LYS A 342 21.00 1.94 11.15
CA LYS A 342 22.16 2.56 10.47
C LYS A 342 22.19 2.29 8.97
N ALA A 343 21.09 1.76 8.43
CA ALA A 343 20.82 1.59 7.01
C ALA A 343 19.30 1.78 6.78
N PRO A 344 18.85 2.45 5.71
CA PRO A 344 19.68 3.15 4.71
C PRO A 344 20.27 4.47 5.22
N ASP A 345 19.73 5.02 6.31
CA ASP A 345 20.15 6.28 6.91
C ASP A 345 21.08 6.03 8.12
N ALA A 346 22.28 6.61 8.09
CA ALA A 346 23.26 6.52 9.17
C ALA A 346 22.91 7.44 10.37
N ALA A 347 22.16 8.50 10.13
CA ALA A 347 21.68 9.44 11.15
C ALA A 347 20.25 9.12 11.63
N ALA A 348 19.67 8.00 11.19
CA ALA A 348 18.28 7.62 11.49
C ALA A 348 17.96 7.74 12.98
N ASP A 349 16.92 8.52 13.26
CA ASP A 349 16.38 8.78 14.60
C ASP A 349 17.40 9.35 15.61
N MET A 350 18.53 9.92 15.16
CA MET A 350 19.50 10.57 16.03
C MET A 350 19.10 12.01 16.37
N GLY A 351 18.83 12.28 17.65
CA GLY A 351 18.58 13.63 18.17
C GLY A 351 17.43 13.66 19.17
N THR A 352 16.69 14.78 19.15
CA THR A 352 15.50 14.98 19.97
C THR A 352 14.31 14.17 19.46
N HIS A 353 13.56 13.58 20.40
CA HIS A 353 12.19 13.13 20.19
C HIS A 353 11.33 13.50 21.40
N GLN A 354 10.01 13.63 21.20
CA GLN A 354 9.02 13.78 22.26
C GLN A 354 7.90 12.76 21.98
N PHE A 355 7.44 12.05 23.00
CA PHE A 355 6.40 11.03 22.86
C PHE A 355 5.27 11.31 23.85
N THR A 356 4.01 11.25 23.40
CA THR A 356 2.85 11.29 24.31
C THR A 356 2.13 9.94 24.26
N TYR A 357 1.99 9.32 25.42
CA TYR A 357 1.21 8.11 25.61
C TYR A 357 0.48 8.16 26.96
N ALA A 358 -0.64 7.46 27.06
CA ALA A 358 -1.47 7.41 28.25
C ALA A 358 -1.97 5.99 28.51
N ILE A 359 -1.90 5.57 29.78
CA ILE A 359 -2.56 4.36 30.27
C ILE A 359 -3.92 4.77 30.83
N MET A 360 -4.98 4.13 30.32
CA MET A 360 -6.37 4.36 30.68
C MET A 360 -6.98 3.04 31.19
N PRO A 361 -6.92 2.77 32.51
CA PRO A 361 -7.68 1.71 33.14
C PRO A 361 -9.17 2.04 33.08
N HIS A 362 -10.01 1.06 32.79
CA HIS A 362 -11.44 1.26 32.60
C HIS A 362 -12.29 0.07 33.09
N THR A 363 -13.60 0.28 33.11
CA THR A 363 -14.61 -0.70 33.53
C THR A 363 -15.59 -0.95 32.39
N ASN A 364 -16.10 -2.19 32.29
CA ASN A 364 -16.88 -2.69 31.16
C ASN A 364 -16.01 -2.85 29.89
N SER A 365 -16.60 -2.71 28.69
CA SER A 365 -15.87 -2.78 27.43
C SER A 365 -15.14 -1.47 27.11
N PHE A 366 -14.11 -1.53 26.24
CA PHE A 366 -13.41 -0.32 25.77
C PHE A 366 -14.35 0.63 24.99
N GLN A 367 -15.38 0.07 24.35
CA GLN A 367 -16.46 0.81 23.70
C GLN A 367 -17.25 1.66 24.71
N ASP A 368 -17.80 1.01 25.76
CA ASP A 368 -18.58 1.69 26.80
C ASP A 368 -17.72 2.70 27.58
N ALA A 369 -16.46 2.33 27.83
CA ALA A 369 -15.46 3.17 28.48
C ALA A 369 -15.02 4.39 27.66
N SER A 370 -15.54 4.57 26.43
CA SER A 370 -15.20 5.69 25.54
C SER A 370 -13.71 5.78 25.18
N VAL A 371 -12.98 4.66 25.19
CA VAL A 371 -11.54 4.58 24.86
C VAL A 371 -11.25 5.20 23.48
N ILE A 372 -12.13 4.95 22.51
CA ILE A 372 -12.06 5.52 21.16
C ILE A 372 -12.07 7.04 21.24
N GLN A 373 -13.10 7.65 21.85
CA GLN A 373 -13.20 9.11 22.00
C GLN A 373 -12.03 9.71 22.80
N CYS A 374 -11.54 9.03 23.83
CA CYS A 374 -10.35 9.46 24.57
C CYS A 374 -9.08 9.45 23.70
N SER A 375 -8.94 8.50 22.77
CA SER A 375 -7.83 8.48 21.81
C SER A 375 -7.89 9.64 20.81
N TYR A 376 -9.09 10.01 20.34
CA TYR A 376 -9.31 11.22 19.54
C TYR A 376 -8.95 12.48 20.34
N ASN A 377 -9.43 12.60 21.58
CA ASN A 377 -9.14 13.75 22.45
C ASN A 377 -7.63 13.92 22.73
N LEU A 378 -6.84 12.83 22.70
CA LEU A 378 -5.38 12.87 22.81
C LEU A 378 -4.69 13.33 21.51
N ASN A 379 -5.17 12.89 20.35
CA ASN A 379 -4.57 13.19 19.04
C ASN A 379 -5.02 14.53 18.45
N PHE A 380 -6.14 15.11 18.92
CA PHE A 380 -6.69 16.38 18.40
C PHE A 380 -6.63 17.51 19.46
N PRO A 381 -5.46 18.15 19.67
CA PRO A 381 -5.26 19.13 20.74
C PRO A 381 -6.08 20.41 20.53
N LEU A 382 -6.68 20.90 21.62
CA LEU A 382 -7.52 22.09 21.66
C LEU A 382 -6.77 23.34 21.13
N ARG A 383 -7.40 24.07 20.20
CA ARG A 383 -6.88 25.31 19.63
C ARG A 383 -7.45 26.51 20.39
N LEU A 384 -6.61 27.23 21.13
CA LEU A 384 -7.00 28.47 21.80
C LEU A 384 -7.23 29.59 20.77
N ILE A 385 -8.47 30.05 20.65
CA ILE A 385 -8.89 31.17 19.80
C ILE A 385 -9.33 32.33 20.71
N ARG A 386 -8.89 33.54 20.41
CA ARG A 386 -9.29 34.74 21.16
C ARG A 386 -10.63 35.26 20.64
N CYS A 387 -11.72 34.75 21.22
CA CYS A 387 -13.07 35.23 20.97
C CYS A 387 -13.33 36.64 21.54
N ARG A 388 -14.46 37.24 21.16
CA ARG A 388 -14.99 38.44 21.81
C ARG A 388 -15.92 38.05 22.98
N PRO A 389 -16.27 38.96 23.92
CA PRO A 389 -17.15 38.63 25.05
C PRO A 389 -18.59 38.23 24.67
N ASP A 390 -19.02 38.62 23.46
CA ASP A 390 -20.32 38.35 22.83
C ASP A 390 -20.32 37.09 21.92
N SER A 391 -19.28 36.25 22.00
CA SER A 391 -19.15 35.06 21.15
C SER A 391 -19.77 33.82 21.79
N GLU A 392 -20.99 33.49 21.40
CA GLU A 392 -21.69 32.27 21.84
C GLU A 392 -21.01 30.97 21.37
N PRO A 393 -21.09 29.87 22.15
CA PRO A 393 -20.65 28.54 21.71
C PRO A 393 -21.48 28.05 20.52
N TRP A 394 -20.81 27.51 19.50
CA TRP A 394 -21.46 26.97 18.30
C TRP A 394 -20.81 25.65 17.88
N SER A 395 -21.63 24.68 17.46
CA SER A 395 -21.17 23.48 16.77
C SER A 395 -21.79 23.39 15.38
N ALA A 396 -21.00 22.99 14.40
CA ALA A 396 -21.47 22.73 13.05
C ALA A 396 -22.24 21.40 12.94
N PHE A 397 -21.87 20.41 13.77
CA PHE A 397 -22.38 19.04 13.70
C PHE A 397 -22.44 18.39 15.09
N SER A 398 -23.28 17.36 15.23
CA SER A 398 -23.20 16.36 16.30
C SER A 398 -23.75 15.01 15.81
N VAL A 399 -23.29 13.91 16.42
CA VAL A 399 -23.70 12.54 16.06
C VAL A 399 -24.11 11.79 17.32
N SER A 400 -25.13 10.95 17.22
CA SER A 400 -25.58 10.04 18.28
C SER A 400 -26.08 8.74 17.64
N PRO A 401 -25.82 7.55 18.21
CA PRO A 401 -25.02 7.29 19.41
C PRO A 401 -23.50 7.42 19.18
N PRO A 402 -22.68 7.49 20.26
CA PRO A 402 -21.22 7.66 20.15
C PRO A 402 -20.46 6.51 19.48
N SER A 403 -21.13 5.40 19.14
CA SER A 403 -20.53 4.31 18.35
C SER A 403 -20.27 4.70 16.89
N VAL A 404 -20.90 5.77 16.39
CA VAL A 404 -20.63 6.31 15.05
C VAL A 404 -19.78 7.56 15.16
N ILE A 405 -18.58 7.50 14.60
CA ILE A 405 -17.59 8.59 14.61
C ILE A 405 -17.70 9.39 13.31
N LEU A 406 -17.70 10.72 13.44
CA LEU A 406 -17.59 11.68 12.33
C LEU A 406 -16.10 11.97 12.08
N GLU A 407 -15.51 11.26 11.12
CA GLU A 407 -14.06 11.33 10.81
C GLU A 407 -13.72 12.55 9.95
N THR A 408 -14.43 12.75 8.83
CA THR A 408 -14.06 13.76 7.82
C THR A 408 -15.23 14.69 7.53
N ILE A 409 -14.94 16.00 7.55
CA ILE A 409 -15.75 17.03 6.90
C ILE A 409 -14.83 17.76 5.91
N LYS A 410 -15.12 17.70 4.62
CA LYS A 410 -14.40 18.46 3.58
C LYS A 410 -15.36 19.12 2.59
N GLN A 411 -14.85 19.98 1.72
CA GLN A 411 -15.63 20.45 0.57
C GLN A 411 -15.67 19.36 -0.51
N ALA A 412 -16.79 19.23 -1.21
CA ALA A 412 -16.87 18.40 -2.41
C ALA A 412 -15.99 18.94 -3.53
N GLU A 413 -15.40 18.05 -4.33
CA GLU A 413 -14.43 18.47 -5.36
C GLU A 413 -15.12 19.17 -6.54
N ASP A 414 -16.26 18.65 -6.98
CA ASP A 414 -17.08 19.22 -8.07
C ASP A 414 -17.98 20.40 -7.64
N GLY A 415 -17.98 20.84 -6.37
CA GLY A 415 -19.04 21.69 -5.83
C GLY A 415 -18.60 22.83 -4.89
N LYS A 416 -18.98 24.07 -5.22
CA LYS A 416 -19.06 25.16 -4.21
C LYS A 416 -20.44 25.10 -3.54
N GLY A 417 -20.46 25.11 -2.21
CA GLY A 417 -21.70 24.95 -1.44
C GLY A 417 -22.14 23.49 -1.24
N THR A 418 -21.26 22.53 -1.49
CA THR A 418 -21.48 21.12 -1.12
C THR A 418 -20.36 20.65 -0.20
N LEU A 419 -20.73 20.04 0.92
CA LEU A 419 -19.82 19.40 1.87
C LEU A 419 -19.87 17.89 1.71
N VAL A 420 -18.72 17.25 1.91
CA VAL A 420 -18.57 15.80 2.00
C VAL A 420 -18.34 15.45 3.45
N VAL A 421 -19.14 14.52 3.96
CA VAL A 421 -19.16 14.12 5.37
C VAL A 421 -18.99 12.61 5.43
N ARG A 422 -17.89 12.14 6.04
CA ARG A 422 -17.59 10.71 6.22
C ARG A 422 -17.77 10.31 7.68
N LEU A 423 -18.61 9.31 7.90
CA LEU A 423 -18.86 8.70 9.20
C LEU A 423 -18.47 7.23 9.13
N TYR A 424 -18.10 6.63 10.26
CA TYR A 424 -17.93 5.18 10.36
C TYR A 424 -18.46 4.63 11.68
N GLU A 425 -18.95 3.39 11.63
CA GLU A 425 -19.30 2.62 12.83
C GLU A 425 -18.03 2.05 13.45
N SER A 426 -17.83 2.27 14.75
CA SER A 426 -16.54 2.09 15.42
C SER A 426 -16.52 1.03 16.53
N HIS A 427 -17.68 0.47 16.90
CA HIS A 427 -17.82 -0.52 17.98
C HIS A 427 -17.91 -1.95 17.46
N GLY A 428 -18.17 -2.16 16.16
CA GLY A 428 -18.43 -3.46 15.54
C GLY A 428 -19.90 -3.88 15.59
N GLY A 429 -20.83 -2.92 15.69
CA GLY A 429 -22.27 -3.16 15.83
C GLY A 429 -23.11 -2.77 14.60
N SER A 430 -24.35 -3.29 14.52
CA SER A 430 -25.38 -2.72 13.65
C SER A 430 -26.13 -1.63 14.41
N VAL A 431 -26.23 -0.42 13.86
CA VAL A 431 -26.79 0.74 14.58
C VAL A 431 -27.44 1.74 13.63
N THR A 432 -28.50 2.41 14.08
CA THR A 432 -29.02 3.62 13.43
C THR A 432 -28.54 4.84 14.22
N ALA A 433 -27.96 5.80 13.52
CA ALA A 433 -27.40 7.02 14.08
C ALA A 433 -27.99 8.27 13.39
N THR A 434 -28.03 9.36 14.14
CA THR A 434 -28.58 10.64 13.67
C THR A 434 -27.47 11.69 13.63
N LEU A 435 -27.18 12.19 12.42
CA LEU A 435 -26.28 13.31 12.17
C LEU A 435 -27.07 14.61 12.25
N ASN A 436 -26.85 15.38 13.31
CA ASN A 436 -27.37 16.73 13.47
C ASN A 436 -26.40 17.77 12.89
N THR A 437 -26.93 18.89 12.37
CA THR A 437 -26.12 20.01 11.89
C THR A 437 -26.86 21.33 12.02
N ASN A 438 -26.10 22.39 12.31
CA ASN A 438 -26.60 23.76 12.36
C ASN A 438 -26.35 24.52 11.04
N LEU A 439 -25.96 23.81 9.98
CA LEU A 439 -25.80 24.33 8.62
C LEU A 439 -27.11 24.22 7.83
N PRO A 440 -27.37 25.11 6.84
CA PRO A 440 -28.63 25.14 6.10
C PRO A 440 -28.71 24.05 5.01
N VAL A 441 -28.66 22.78 5.41
CA VAL A 441 -28.73 21.64 4.48
C VAL A 441 -30.09 21.59 3.79
N ARG A 442 -30.07 21.59 2.45
CA ARG A 442 -31.24 21.46 1.57
C ARG A 442 -31.47 20.03 1.12
N GLU A 443 -30.38 19.33 0.84
CA GLU A 443 -30.37 17.96 0.34
C GLU A 443 -29.20 17.20 0.97
N ALA A 444 -29.41 15.90 1.23
CA ALA A 444 -28.41 14.97 1.70
C ALA A 444 -28.47 13.69 0.85
N TRP A 445 -27.33 13.31 0.27
CA TRP A 445 -27.23 12.16 -0.64
C TRP A 445 -26.15 11.20 -0.17
N HIS A 446 -26.41 9.89 -0.25
CA HIS A 446 -25.34 8.92 -0.14
C HIS A 446 -24.44 8.98 -1.39
N CYS A 447 -23.14 8.86 -1.18
CA CYS A 447 -22.16 8.73 -2.24
C CYS A 447 -21.09 7.68 -1.87
N ASP A 448 -20.35 7.23 -2.87
CA ASP A 448 -19.19 6.40 -2.63
C ASP A 448 -17.97 7.22 -2.14
N LEU A 449 -16.88 6.51 -1.88
CA LEU A 449 -15.63 7.10 -1.40
C LEU A 449 -14.98 8.04 -2.43
N LEU A 450 -15.42 8.01 -3.70
CA LEU A 450 -15.02 8.90 -4.79
C LEU A 450 -16.05 10.01 -5.04
N GLU A 451 -16.91 10.31 -4.06
CA GLU A 451 -17.91 11.38 -4.11
C GLU A 451 -19.01 11.21 -5.17
N ARG A 452 -19.11 10.02 -5.78
CA ARG A 452 -20.12 9.73 -6.79
C ARG A 452 -21.43 9.40 -6.07
N ARG A 453 -22.43 10.27 -6.22
CA ARG A 453 -23.78 10.10 -5.64
C ARG A 453 -24.41 8.81 -6.16
N ASP A 454 -25.16 8.14 -5.30
CA ASP A 454 -26.16 7.15 -5.72
C ASP A 454 -27.54 7.82 -5.82
N PRO A 455 -28.10 8.05 -7.02
CA PRO A 455 -29.42 8.65 -7.18
C PRO A 455 -30.57 7.80 -6.59
N ALA A 456 -30.34 6.51 -6.33
CA ALA A 456 -31.31 5.63 -5.69
C ALA A 456 -31.30 5.70 -4.15
N GLN A 457 -30.31 6.38 -3.55
CA GLN A 457 -30.13 6.47 -2.09
C GLN A 457 -30.00 7.93 -1.59
N PRO A 458 -31.08 8.72 -1.62
CA PRO A 458 -31.15 9.95 -0.82
C PRO A 458 -31.08 9.60 0.67
N ALA A 459 -30.38 10.41 1.47
CA ALA A 459 -30.31 10.24 2.92
C ALA A 459 -31.57 10.82 3.58
N LEU A 460 -32.10 10.15 4.61
CA LEU A 460 -33.36 10.53 5.23
C LEU A 460 -33.18 11.72 6.18
N ILE A 461 -33.61 12.90 5.73
CA ILE A 461 -33.68 14.11 6.57
C ILE A 461 -34.99 14.07 7.38
N THR A 462 -34.90 14.11 8.71
CA THR A 462 -36.03 14.23 9.65
C THR A 462 -35.91 15.54 10.46
N PRO A 463 -36.94 15.95 11.22
CA PRO A 463 -36.85 17.13 12.10
C PRO A 463 -35.74 17.02 13.17
N GLU A 464 -35.31 15.81 13.49
CA GLU A 464 -34.29 15.49 14.49
C GLU A 464 -32.88 15.30 13.91
N GLY A 465 -32.69 15.49 12.59
CA GLY A 465 -31.41 15.38 11.88
C GLY A 465 -31.44 14.42 10.69
N ILE A 466 -30.27 14.05 10.17
CA ILE A 466 -30.13 13.08 9.07
C ILE A 466 -29.98 11.68 9.67
N SER A 467 -30.94 10.80 9.38
CA SER A 467 -30.98 9.42 9.90
C SER A 467 -30.23 8.45 8.99
N LEU A 468 -29.33 7.65 9.56
CA LEU A 468 -28.38 6.80 8.85
C LEU A 468 -28.29 5.42 9.53
N THR A 469 -28.32 4.34 8.76
CA THR A 469 -28.16 2.98 9.29
C THR A 469 -26.84 2.37 8.87
N PHE A 470 -26.10 1.83 9.85
CA PHE A 470 -24.78 1.25 9.72
C PHE A 470 -24.80 -0.25 10.05
N LYS A 471 -23.97 -1.01 9.33
CA LYS A 471 -23.50 -2.35 9.69
C LYS A 471 -22.17 -2.24 10.45
N PRO A 472 -21.68 -3.32 11.11
CA PRO A 472 -20.38 -3.34 11.77
C PRO A 472 -19.25 -2.82 10.88
N PHE A 473 -18.48 -1.85 11.38
CA PHE A 473 -17.38 -1.18 10.67
C PHE A 473 -17.74 -0.56 9.31
N GLN A 474 -19.02 -0.26 9.07
CA GLN A 474 -19.43 0.38 7.82
C GLN A 474 -18.99 1.84 7.79
N ILE A 475 -18.31 2.23 6.70
CA ILE A 475 -18.07 3.62 6.34
C ILE A 475 -19.26 4.13 5.52
N VAL A 476 -19.74 5.32 5.83
CA VAL A 476 -20.81 6.03 5.09
C VAL A 476 -20.29 7.40 4.69
N THR A 477 -20.33 7.70 3.38
CA THR A 477 -20.05 9.04 2.85
C THR A 477 -21.36 9.70 2.43
N LEU A 478 -21.56 10.95 2.85
CA LEU A 478 -22.66 11.81 2.44
C LEU A 478 -22.14 13.02 1.67
N GLN A 479 -22.92 13.50 0.71
CA GLN A 479 -22.87 14.88 0.24
C GLN A 479 -24.04 15.68 0.80
N LEU A 480 -23.74 16.80 1.45
CA LEU A 480 -24.69 17.77 1.99
C LEU A 480 -24.65 19.04 1.16
N ILE A 481 -25.79 19.47 0.62
CA ILE A 481 -25.92 20.68 -0.21
C ILE A 481 -26.49 21.82 0.65
N LEU A 482 -25.85 23.00 0.60
CA LEU A 482 -26.16 24.20 1.40
C LEU A 482 -26.84 25.31 0.59
#